data_AF-A0A1Y6FFI2-F1
#
_entry.id   AF-A0A1Y6FFI2-F1
#
_cell.length_a   1.000
_cell.length_b   1.000
_cell.length_c   1.000
_cell.angle_alpha   90.00
_cell.angle_beta   90.00
_cell.angle_gamma   90.00
#
_symmetry.space_group_name_H-M   'P 1'
#
loop_
_entity.id
_entity.type
_entity.pdbx_description
1 polymer ?
#
loop_
_entity_poly.entity_id
_entity_poly.type
_entity_poly.pdbx_seq_one_letter_code
_entity_poly.pdbx_strand_id
1 'polypeptide(L)'
;MTDATEPLHVSQHHRTTLEHIERHPTTHNLEWNDVIGLLDEIAEVREEHDGKFVVKLGEGRIVLTKPKHKDVDEQMVLDLRHLLHNAGYNSEKK
;
A
#
# COMPACT_ATOMS: atom_id res chain seq x y z
N MET A 1 3.28 -41.89 -22.98
CA MET A 1 4.67 -41.38 -22.93
C MET A 1 4.53 -39.89 -22.88
N THR A 2 4.57 -39.30 -21.68
CA THR A 2 4.33 -37.88 -21.52
C THR A 2 5.18 -37.37 -20.38
N ASP A 3 5.64 -36.14 -20.59
CA ASP A 3 6.05 -35.18 -19.58
C ASP A 3 7.54 -35.13 -19.24
N ALA A 4 8.17 -34.07 -19.75
CA ALA A 4 9.21 -33.32 -19.04
C ALA A 4 9.40 -31.97 -19.75
N THR A 5 8.38 -31.09 -19.67
CA THR A 5 8.66 -29.66 -19.68
C THR A 5 8.92 -29.30 -18.24
N GLU A 6 10.19 -29.09 -17.92
CA GLU A 6 10.67 -28.75 -16.59
C GLU A 6 9.83 -27.60 -16.00
N PRO A 7 9.12 -27.83 -14.88
CA PRO A 7 8.49 -26.73 -14.17
C PRO A 7 9.60 -25.89 -13.58
N LEU A 8 9.69 -24.64 -14.04
CA LEU A 8 10.40 -23.54 -13.37
C LEU A 8 10.28 -23.75 -11.87
N HIS A 9 11.40 -24.13 -11.24
CA HIS A 9 11.46 -24.48 -9.83
C HIS A 9 11.30 -23.20 -9.02
N VAL A 10 10.06 -22.73 -8.92
CA VAL A 10 9.66 -21.64 -8.04
C VAL A 10 9.83 -22.20 -6.63
N SER A 11 11.00 -21.92 -6.05
CA SER A 11 11.33 -22.28 -4.67
C SER A 11 10.15 -21.89 -3.77
N GLN A 12 9.80 -22.76 -2.82
CA GLN A 12 8.71 -22.54 -1.86
C GLN A 12 8.75 -21.13 -1.26
N HIS A 13 9.96 -20.58 -1.08
CA HIS A 13 10.21 -19.23 -0.61
C HIS A 13 9.52 -18.13 -1.45
N HIS A 14 9.51 -18.25 -2.78
CA HIS A 14 8.86 -17.28 -3.67
C HIS A 14 7.33 -17.38 -3.62
N ARG A 15 6.77 -18.57 -3.38
CA ARG A 15 5.33 -18.74 -3.15
C ARG A 15 4.90 -18.12 -1.82
N THR A 16 5.73 -18.26 -0.78
CA THR A 16 5.46 -17.63 0.53
C THR A 16 5.48 -16.10 0.44
N THR A 17 6.37 -15.51 -0.34
CA THR A 17 6.37 -14.06 -0.60
C THR A 17 5.09 -13.62 -1.32
N LEU A 18 4.62 -14.38 -2.32
CA LEU A 18 3.38 -14.06 -3.03
C LEU A 18 2.14 -14.18 -2.13
N GLU A 19 2.07 -15.23 -1.31
CA GLU A 19 0.99 -15.38 -0.33
C GLU A 19 1.01 -14.29 0.75
N HIS A 20 2.17 -13.78 1.13
CA HIS A 20 2.27 -12.64 2.04
C HIS A 20 1.77 -11.33 1.43
N ILE A 21 1.97 -11.14 0.14
CA ILE A 21 1.49 -9.96 -0.58
C ILE A 21 -0.04 -10.03 -0.78
N GLU A 22 -0.59 -11.23 -1.04
CA GLU A 22 -2.03 -11.42 -1.27
C GLU A 22 -2.89 -11.48 0.01
N ARG A 23 -2.36 -11.95 1.15
CA ARG A 23 -3.23 -12.28 2.31
C ARG A 23 -3.68 -11.12 3.18
N HIS A 24 -3.00 -9.99 3.17
CA HIS A 24 -3.33 -8.71 3.83
C HIS A 24 -1.98 -8.00 3.99
N PRO A 25 -1.84 -6.70 3.68
CA PRO A 25 -0.65 -5.99 4.13
C PRO A 25 -0.67 -6.04 5.65
N THR A 26 0.23 -6.81 6.25
CA THR A 26 0.53 -6.61 7.65
C THR A 26 1.09 -5.20 7.76
N THR A 27 0.25 -4.31 8.25
CA THR A 27 0.47 -3.02 8.93
C THR A 27 1.92 -2.78 9.40
N HIS A 28 2.62 -3.83 9.83
CA HIS A 28 4.01 -3.85 10.28
C HIS A 28 5.12 -3.64 9.21
N ASN A 29 4.82 -3.39 7.93
CA ASN A 29 5.86 -3.21 6.90
C ASN A 29 5.67 -1.95 6.03
N LEU A 30 4.76 -1.06 6.40
CA LEU A 30 4.57 0.23 5.74
C LEU A 30 4.99 1.32 6.71
N GLU A 31 6.17 1.90 6.48
CA GLU A 31 6.62 3.02 7.29
C GLU A 31 5.89 4.30 6.86
N TRP A 32 5.52 5.13 7.84
CA TRP A 32 4.85 6.40 7.63
C TRP A 32 5.61 7.32 6.67
N ASN A 33 6.95 7.31 6.73
CA ASN A 33 7.78 8.12 5.84
C ASN A 33 7.68 7.67 4.38
N ASP A 34 7.61 6.36 4.12
CA ASP A 34 7.43 5.82 2.76
C ASP A 34 6.05 6.18 2.21
N VAL A 35 5.02 6.13 3.06
CA VAL A 35 3.66 6.54 2.70
C VAL A 35 3.60 8.02 2.34
N ILE A 36 4.15 8.90 3.18
CA ILE A 36 4.17 10.34 2.88
C ILE A 36 4.99 10.63 1.63
N GLY A 37 6.16 9.99 1.47
CA GLY A 37 6.98 10.15 0.27
C GLY A 37 6.25 9.74 -1.02
N LEU A 38 5.49 8.64 -0.99
CA LEU A 38 4.64 8.26 -2.12
C LEU A 38 3.54 9.30 -2.38
N LEU A 39 2.88 9.77 -1.33
CA LEU A 39 1.77 10.71 -1.44
C LEU A 39 2.22 12.09 -1.92
N ASP A 40 3.39 12.56 -1.53
CA ASP A 40 3.95 13.83 -2.02
C ASP A 40 4.21 13.82 -3.54
N GLU A 41 4.47 12.64 -4.12
CA GLU A 41 4.70 12.50 -5.57
C GLU A 41 3.39 12.44 -6.38
N ILE A 42 2.35 11.81 -5.84
CA ILE A 42 1.12 11.51 -6.60
C ILE A 42 -0.10 12.34 -6.17
N ALA A 43 -0.09 12.91 -4.97
CA ALA A 43 -1.20 13.60 -4.35
C ALA A 43 -0.79 14.98 -3.81
N GLU A 44 -1.79 15.82 -3.53
CA GLU A 44 -1.57 17.06 -2.80
C GLU A 44 -1.64 16.77 -1.30
N VAL A 45 -0.50 16.85 -0.60
CA VAL A 45 -0.39 16.64 0.85
C VAL A 45 -0.25 17.99 1.55
N ARG A 46 -1.07 18.22 2.58
CA ARG A 46 -0.98 19.40 3.45
C ARG A 46 -0.90 18.97 4.90
N GLU A 47 0.19 19.31 5.56
CA GLU A 47 0.35 19.13 7.00
C GLU A 47 -0.37 20.26 7.75
N GLU A 48 -1.28 19.89 8.63
CA GLU A 48 -1.99 20.79 9.54
C GLU A 48 -1.29 20.82 10.91
N HIS A 49 -1.49 21.91 11.66
CA HIS A 49 -0.83 22.17 12.94
C HIS A 49 -1.05 21.10 14.04
N ASP A 50 -2.02 20.21 13.89
CA ASP A 50 -2.38 19.16 14.86
C ASP A 50 -1.69 17.81 14.58
N GLY A 51 -0.72 17.76 13.66
CA GLY A 51 -0.10 16.50 13.22
C GLY A 51 -1.01 15.67 12.32
N LYS A 52 -1.99 16.32 11.69
CA LYS A 52 -2.90 15.75 10.70
C LYS A 52 -2.42 16.12 9.31
N PHE A 53 -2.54 15.19 8.38
CA PHE A 53 -2.15 15.35 6.99
C PHE A 53 -3.39 15.23 6.13
N VAL A 54 -3.75 16.32 5.47
CA VAL A 54 -4.84 16.33 4.50
C VAL A 54 -4.26 15.91 3.16
N VAL A 55 -4.74 14.79 2.63
CA VAL A 55 -4.29 14.23 1.36
C VAL A 55 -5.42 14.33 0.37
N LYS A 56 -5.13 14.93 -0.78
CA LYS A 56 -6.10 15.07 -1.88
C LYS A 56 -5.53 14.46 -3.15
N LEU A 57 -6.26 13.49 -3.71
CA LEU A 57 -5.89 12.79 -4.93
C LEU A 57 -7.11 12.75 -5.85
N GLY A 58 -7.07 13.51 -6.95
CA GLY A 58 -8.22 13.69 -7.82
C GLY A 58 -9.42 14.31 -7.08
N GLU A 59 -10.56 13.62 -7.13
CA GLU A 59 -11.78 13.97 -6.39
C GLU A 59 -11.80 13.40 -4.95
N GLY A 60 -10.88 12.47 -4.65
CA GLY A 60 -10.76 11.86 -3.34
C GLY A 60 -10.01 12.76 -2.34
N ARG A 61 -10.46 12.76 -1.09
CA ARG A 61 -9.81 13.45 0.02
C ARG A 61 -9.89 12.60 1.28
N ILE A 62 -8.76 12.39 1.93
CA ILE A 62 -8.68 11.75 3.25
C ILE A 62 -7.87 12.63 4.22
N VAL A 63 -8.04 12.37 5.51
CA VAL A 63 -7.23 13.00 6.56
C VAL A 63 -6.51 11.89 7.30
N LEU A 64 -5.19 11.91 7.24
CA LEU A 64 -4.32 10.99 7.96
C LEU A 64 -3.87 11.64 9.26
N THR A 65 -3.71 10.84 10.30
CA THR A 65 -3.09 11.31 11.56
C THR A 65 -1.75 10.65 11.69
N LYS A 66 -0.69 11.42 11.93
CA LYS A 66 0.66 10.86 12.07
C LYS A 66 0.67 9.77 13.16
N PRO A 67 1.06 8.53 12.84
CA PRO A 67 1.11 7.46 13.82
C PRO A 67 2.15 7.74 14.91
N LYS A 68 1.92 7.17 16.10
CA LYS A 68 2.86 7.29 17.23
C LYS A 68 4.15 6.49 17.02
N HIS A 69 4.10 5.48 16.17
CA HIS A 69 5.22 4.63 15.80
C HIS A 69 5.58 4.87 14.33
N LYS A 70 6.68 4.28 13.89
CA LYS A 70 7.14 4.42 12.50
C LYS A 70 6.21 3.76 11.48
N ASP A 71 5.40 2.80 11.92
CA ASP A 71 4.51 2.03 11.05
C ASP A 71 3.11 2.67 11.00
N VAL A 72 2.48 2.67 9.83
CA VAL A 72 1.07 3.07 9.68
C VAL A 72 0.15 1.99 10.21
N ASP A 73 -1.03 2.35 10.71
CA ASP A 73 -2.03 1.39 11.17
C ASP A 73 -2.88 0.81 10.01
N GLU A 74 -3.59 -0.29 10.28
CA GLU A 74 -4.34 -1.03 9.27
C GLU A 74 -5.47 -0.17 8.65
N GLN A 75 -6.12 0.64 9.48
CA GLN A 75 -7.21 1.51 9.03
C GLN A 75 -6.68 2.54 8.03
N MET A 76 -5.53 3.13 8.33
CA MET A 76 -4.84 4.05 7.43
C MET A 76 -4.50 3.40 6.08
N VAL A 77 -4.05 2.14 6.08
CA VAL A 77 -3.76 1.41 4.83
C VAL A 77 -5.03 1.18 4.01
N LEU A 78 -6.15 0.83 4.66
CA LEU A 78 -7.43 0.65 3.98
C LEU A 78 -7.94 1.97 3.38
N ASP A 79 -7.83 3.08 4.14
CA ASP A 79 -8.25 4.40 3.68
C ASP A 79 -7.40 4.88 2.48
N LEU A 80 -6.09 4.65 2.53
CA LEU A 80 -5.18 4.91 1.41
C LEU A 80 -5.52 4.08 0.18
N ARG A 81 -5.80 2.78 0.36
CA ARG A 81 -6.19 1.89 -0.73
C ARG A 81 -7.47 2.38 -1.41
N HIS A 82 -8.48 2.78 -0.64
CA HIS A 82 -9.71 3.33 -1.19
C HIS A 82 -9.47 4.64 -1.94
N LEU A 83 -8.64 5.53 -1.40
CA LEU A 83 -8.28 6.79 -2.07
C LEU A 83 -7.61 6.52 -3.43
N LEU A 84 -6.58 5.67 -3.44
CA LEU A 84 -5.83 5.32 -4.66
C LEU A 84 -6.75 4.65 -5.70
N HIS A 85 -7.57 3.70 -5.26
CA HIS A 85 -8.52 3.02 -6.14
C HIS A 85 -9.54 3.99 -6.76
N ASN A 86 -10.09 4.92 -5.95
CA ASN A 86 -11.03 5.93 -6.44
C ASN A 86 -10.38 6.90 -7.44
N ALA A 87 -9.08 7.14 -7.31
CA ALA A 87 -8.30 7.93 -8.26
C ALA A 87 -7.85 7.13 -9.49
N GLY A 88 -8.21 5.86 -9.62
CA GLY A 88 -7.84 4.99 -10.75
C GLY A 88 -6.45 4.36 -10.63
N TYR A 89 -5.77 4.50 -9.49
CA TYR A 89 -4.53 3.80 -9.16
C TYR A 89 -4.86 2.43 -8.55
N ASN A 90 -5.26 1.48 -9.40
CA ASN A 90 -5.47 0.10 -9.00
C ASN A 90 -4.19 -0.73 -9.25
N SER A 91 -3.72 -1.43 -8.21
CA SER A 91 -2.64 -2.43 -8.35
C SER A 91 -3.11 -3.74 -9.02
N GLU A 92 -4.41 -3.86 -9.29
CA GLU A 92 -5.01 -4.94 -10.07
C GLU A 92 -4.68 -4.72 -11.55
N LYS A 93 -3.45 -5.08 -11.95
CA LYS A 93 -3.21 -5.39 -13.36
C LYS A 93 -4.04 -6.60 -13.73
N LYS A 94 -4.97 -6.38 -14.66
CA LYS A 94 -5.69 -7.37 -15.45
C LYS A 94 -4.75 -8.25 -16.26
#